data_AF-A0A0C1EEH5-F1
#
_entry.id   AF-A0A0C1EEH5-F1
#
_cell.length_a   1.000
_cell.length_b   1.000
_cell.length_c   1.000
_cell.angle_alpha   90.00
_cell.angle_beta   90.00
_cell.angle_gamma   90.00
#
_symmetry.space_group_name_H-M   'P 1'
#
loop_
_entity.id
_entity.type
_entity.pdbx_description
1 polymer ?
#
loop_
_entity_poly.entity_id
_entity_poly.type
_entity_poly.pdbx_seq_one_letter_code
_entity_poly.pdbx_strand_id
1 'polypeptide(L)'
;MTIGRIMKQKLSINMLPQPNEVTCGPTCLQAVYHYYGDEVPLPKVIEEVPSLEEGGTLAVLLACHALKRGYDATIYTYNLQVFDPTWFEPKPLSNIQLAQKLKAQADAKKNKKLQIATNAYLEFLRLGGKIRFRDLSRSLIRHYLRQGVPILTGLSSTFLYHSCREIGASSQQDDILGQPEGHFVVLFGYDNQKKQILIADPFVRNPYSYDLKYSMGVDRTICSILLGVLTYDANFLLIRPSRKFKKHA
;
A
#
# COMPACT_ATOMS: atom_id res chain seq x y z
N MET A 1 18.96 -7.65 35.08
CA MET A 1 19.16 -6.72 33.96
C MET A 1 19.07 -7.50 32.66
N THR A 2 17.91 -7.47 32.00
CA THR A 2 17.73 -8.19 30.73
C THR A 2 18.37 -7.37 29.62
N ILE A 3 19.46 -7.87 29.04
CA ILE A 3 20.10 -7.28 27.85
C ILE A 3 19.05 -7.31 26.74
N GLY A 4 18.39 -6.17 26.51
CA GLY A 4 17.38 -6.01 25.48
C GLY A 4 18.03 -6.23 24.12
N ARG A 5 17.82 -7.42 23.55
CA ARG A 5 18.36 -7.82 22.25
C ARG A 5 18.05 -6.74 21.21
N ILE A 6 19.10 -6.17 20.63
CA ILE A 6 19.06 -5.14 19.59
C ILE A 6 18.38 -5.76 18.36
N MET A 7 17.06 -5.61 18.23
CA MET A 7 16.31 -6.18 17.10
C MET A 7 16.16 -5.14 15.99
N LYS A 8 17.06 -5.24 15.01
CA LYS A 8 16.85 -4.71 13.66
C LYS A 8 16.26 -5.83 12.82
N GLN A 9 14.97 -5.73 12.50
CA GLN A 9 14.32 -6.65 11.56
C GLN A 9 14.47 -6.07 10.16
N LYS A 10 15.07 -6.82 9.23
CA LYS A 10 15.23 -6.40 7.83
C LYS A 10 14.90 -7.60 6.94
N LEU A 11 13.94 -7.43 6.04
CA LEU A 11 13.59 -8.40 5.02
C LEU A 11 14.47 -8.18 3.79
N SER A 12 14.80 -9.24 3.06
CA SER A 12 15.59 -9.14 1.83
C SER A 12 14.71 -8.76 0.65
N ILE A 13 14.32 -7.48 0.58
CA ILE A 13 13.59 -6.92 -0.56
C ILE A 13 14.58 -6.41 -1.61
N ASN A 14 14.38 -6.80 -2.87
CA ASN A 14 15.00 -6.17 -4.03
C ASN A 14 13.98 -5.28 -4.72
N MET A 15 14.27 -3.98 -4.81
CA MET A 15 13.38 -3.00 -5.44
C MET A 15 13.96 -2.62 -6.80
N LEU A 16 13.11 -2.61 -7.82
CA LEU A 16 13.44 -2.12 -9.14
C LEU A 16 13.04 -0.64 -9.26
N PRO A 17 13.69 0.14 -10.13
CA PRO A 17 13.22 1.48 -10.46
C PRO A 17 11.88 1.39 -11.20
N GLN A 18 10.93 2.28 -10.87
CA GLN A 18 9.69 2.39 -11.64
C GLN A 18 9.98 2.90 -13.06
N PRO A 19 9.43 2.29 -14.12
CA PRO A 19 9.68 2.74 -15.49
C PRO A 19 9.12 4.12 -15.84
N ASN A 20 8.06 4.56 -15.17
CA ASN A 20 7.42 5.85 -15.41
C ASN A 20 6.71 6.37 -14.13
N GLU A 21 6.15 7.57 -14.17
CA GLU A 21 5.54 8.25 -13.00
C GLU A 21 4.34 7.52 -12.38
N VAL A 22 3.69 6.60 -13.12
CA VAL A 22 2.45 5.92 -12.67
C VAL A 22 2.63 4.44 -12.32
N THR A 23 3.86 3.92 -12.37
CA THR A 23 4.15 2.47 -12.20
C THR A 23 4.72 2.11 -10.83
N CYS A 24 4.69 3.02 -9.85
CA CYS A 24 5.16 2.76 -8.49
C CYS A 24 4.44 1.58 -7.82
N GLY A 25 3.11 1.46 -7.98
CA GLY A 25 2.29 0.37 -7.42
C GLY A 25 2.67 -1.01 -7.96
N PRO A 26 2.63 -1.24 -9.29
CA PRO A 26 3.09 -2.49 -9.91
C PRO A 26 4.54 -2.85 -9.56
N THR A 27 5.43 -1.85 -9.48
CA THR A 27 6.84 -2.08 -9.10
C THR A 27 6.97 -2.56 -7.66
N CYS A 28 6.24 -1.95 -6.72
CA CYS A 28 6.16 -2.43 -5.34
C CYS A 28 5.57 -3.83 -5.24
N LEU A 29 4.53 -4.12 -6.01
CA LEU A 29 3.87 -5.43 -6.03
C LEU A 29 4.83 -6.52 -6.53
N GLN A 30 5.58 -6.25 -7.59
CA GLN A 30 6.60 -7.15 -8.12
C GLN A 30 7.72 -7.42 -7.11
N ALA A 31 8.19 -6.40 -6.39
CA ALA A 31 9.18 -6.58 -5.33
C ALA A 31 8.66 -7.51 -4.19
N VAL A 32 7.37 -7.44 -3.88
CA VAL A 32 6.72 -8.35 -2.91
C VAL A 32 6.61 -9.78 -3.45
N TYR A 33 6.32 -9.99 -4.74
CA TYR A 33 6.34 -11.32 -5.35
C TYR A 33 7.73 -11.94 -5.33
N HIS A 34 8.74 -11.18 -5.75
CA HIS A 34 10.14 -11.63 -5.73
C HIS A 34 10.61 -12.00 -4.32
N TYR A 35 10.17 -11.27 -3.30
CA TYR A 35 10.46 -11.63 -1.90
C TYR A 35 9.96 -13.03 -1.51
N TYR A 36 8.84 -13.46 -2.08
CA TYR A 36 8.28 -14.79 -1.87
C TYR A 36 8.78 -15.83 -2.88
N GLY A 37 9.77 -15.50 -3.73
CA GLY A 37 10.34 -16.40 -4.73
C GLY A 37 9.52 -16.53 -6.01
N ASP A 38 8.54 -15.64 -6.23
CA ASP A 38 7.74 -15.60 -7.46
C ASP A 38 8.36 -14.59 -8.44
N GLU A 39 9.11 -15.11 -9.42
CA GLU A 39 9.93 -14.36 -10.38
C GLU A 39 9.12 -13.80 -11.56
N VAL A 40 8.00 -13.13 -11.28
CA VAL A 40 7.21 -12.47 -12.33
C VAL A 40 7.91 -11.20 -12.87
N PRO A 41 8.09 -11.06 -14.20
CA PRO A 41 8.70 -9.86 -14.76
C PRO A 41 7.89 -8.59 -14.50
N LEU A 42 8.56 -7.49 -14.17
CA LEU A 42 7.91 -6.20 -13.93
C LEU A 42 7.00 -5.73 -15.09
N PRO A 43 7.38 -5.83 -16.38
CA PRO A 43 6.50 -5.44 -17.48
C PRO A 43 5.16 -6.19 -17.47
N LYS A 44 5.17 -7.47 -17.09
CA LYS A 44 3.95 -8.28 -16.99
C LYS A 44 3.04 -7.80 -15.86
N VAL A 45 3.61 -7.45 -14.69
CA VAL A 45 2.82 -6.89 -13.58
C VAL A 45 2.23 -5.52 -13.96
N ILE A 46 2.98 -4.69 -14.69
CA ILE A 46 2.49 -3.38 -15.19
C ILE A 46 1.32 -3.56 -16.16
N GLU A 47 1.39 -4.54 -17.06
CA GLU A 47 0.33 -4.84 -18.02
C GLU A 47 -0.94 -5.40 -17.33
N GLU A 48 -0.77 -6.29 -16.35
CA GLU A 48 -1.87 -7.00 -15.70
C GLU A 48 -2.59 -6.18 -14.61
N VAL A 49 -1.92 -5.18 -14.01
CA VAL A 49 -2.50 -4.30 -13.00
C VAL A 49 -3.27 -3.15 -13.67
N PRO A 50 -4.58 -2.99 -13.40
CA PRO A 50 -5.33 -1.87 -13.98
C PRO A 50 -4.85 -0.50 -13.50
N SER A 51 -4.80 0.44 -14.43
CA SER A 51 -4.49 1.85 -14.19
C SER A 51 -5.77 2.70 -14.17
N LEU A 52 -5.74 3.82 -13.44
CA LEU A 52 -6.82 4.81 -13.44
C LEU A 52 -6.69 5.77 -14.63
N GLU A 53 -7.79 6.42 -15.03
CA GLU A 53 -7.78 7.43 -16.11
C GLU A 53 -6.83 8.59 -15.84
N GLU A 54 -6.76 9.03 -14.58
CA GLU A 54 -5.87 10.12 -14.13
C GLU A 54 -4.42 9.66 -13.91
N GLY A 55 -4.13 8.37 -14.18
CA GLY A 55 -2.85 7.75 -13.89
C GLY A 55 -2.79 7.05 -12.53
N GLY A 56 -1.77 6.23 -12.36
CA GLY A 56 -1.55 5.43 -11.16
C GLY A 56 -2.50 4.25 -11.04
N THR A 57 -2.59 3.69 -9.83
CA THR A 57 -3.44 2.54 -9.50
C THR A 57 -3.94 2.66 -8.06
N LEU A 58 -4.75 1.71 -7.61
CA LEU A 58 -5.21 1.61 -6.22
C LEU A 58 -4.65 0.36 -5.55
N ALA A 59 -4.39 0.42 -4.25
CA ALA A 59 -3.93 -0.74 -3.50
C ALA A 59 -4.87 -1.96 -3.60
N VAL A 60 -6.18 -1.73 -3.74
CA VAL A 60 -7.15 -2.80 -3.95
C VAL A 60 -7.00 -3.49 -5.30
N LEU A 61 -6.57 -2.78 -6.35
CA LEU A 61 -6.30 -3.37 -7.66
C LEU A 61 -5.04 -4.26 -7.59
N LEU A 62 -3.99 -3.79 -6.92
CA LEU A 62 -2.79 -4.57 -6.61
C LEU A 62 -3.14 -5.83 -5.80
N ALA A 63 -4.03 -5.70 -4.83
CA ALA A 63 -4.48 -6.81 -4.00
C ALA A 63 -5.31 -7.84 -4.79
N CYS A 64 -6.20 -7.38 -5.68
CA CYS A 64 -6.94 -8.25 -6.60
C CYS A 64 -6.00 -9.03 -7.52
N HIS A 65 -4.96 -8.39 -8.04
CA HIS A 65 -3.93 -9.06 -8.83
C HIS A 65 -3.24 -10.17 -8.02
N ALA A 66 -2.85 -9.90 -6.77
CA ALA A 66 -2.28 -10.91 -5.88
C ALA A 66 -3.24 -12.08 -5.58
N LEU A 67 -4.51 -11.80 -5.32
CA LEU A 67 -5.52 -12.86 -5.09
C LEU A 67 -5.70 -13.75 -6.32
N LYS A 68 -5.77 -13.16 -7.52
CA LYS A 68 -5.87 -13.92 -8.79
C LYS A 68 -4.65 -14.81 -9.03
N ARG A 69 -3.49 -14.43 -8.50
CA ARG A 69 -2.25 -15.22 -8.51
C ARG A 69 -2.18 -16.27 -7.40
N GLY A 70 -3.20 -16.41 -6.56
CA GLY A 70 -3.26 -17.43 -5.51
C GLY A 70 -2.60 -17.04 -4.18
N TYR A 71 -2.29 -15.76 -3.98
CA TYR A 71 -1.90 -15.22 -2.67
C TYR A 71 -3.11 -14.95 -1.79
N ASP A 72 -2.88 -14.85 -0.48
CA ASP A 72 -3.81 -14.23 0.45
C ASP A 72 -3.51 -12.72 0.52
N ALA A 73 -4.55 -11.88 0.49
CA ALA A 73 -4.41 -10.43 0.61
C ALA A 73 -5.30 -9.85 1.71
N THR A 74 -4.73 -8.95 2.51
CA THR A 74 -5.44 -8.21 3.58
C THR A 74 -5.11 -6.73 3.49
N ILE A 75 -6.14 -5.89 3.43
CA ILE A 75 -6.01 -4.43 3.45
C ILE A 75 -6.45 -3.93 4.82
N TYR A 76 -5.57 -3.23 5.52
CA TYR A 76 -5.96 -2.29 6.56
C TYR A 76 -6.26 -0.96 5.89
N THR A 77 -7.47 -0.44 6.07
CA THR A 77 -7.91 0.79 5.40
C THR A 77 -8.02 1.95 6.37
N TYR A 78 -7.60 3.12 5.90
CA TYR A 78 -7.74 4.42 6.57
C TYR A 78 -8.45 5.43 5.66
N ASN A 79 -8.94 4.99 4.49
CA ASN A 79 -9.68 5.84 3.57
C ASN A 79 -11.15 5.96 4.01
N LEU A 80 -11.42 7.01 4.79
CA LEU A 80 -12.76 7.33 5.30
C LEU A 80 -13.74 7.82 4.23
N GLN A 81 -13.28 8.10 3.01
CA GLN A 81 -14.18 8.40 1.88
C GLN A 81 -14.92 7.14 1.42
N VAL A 82 -14.30 5.97 1.58
CA VAL A 82 -14.84 4.66 1.18
C VAL A 82 -15.42 3.91 2.37
N PHE A 83 -14.68 3.85 3.49
CA PHE A 83 -15.06 3.02 4.62
C PHE A 83 -15.47 3.83 5.84
N ASP A 84 -16.60 3.44 6.43
CA ASP A 84 -17.06 3.99 7.69
C ASP A 84 -16.52 3.13 8.86
N PRO A 85 -15.89 3.71 9.90
CA PRO A 85 -15.39 2.96 11.06
C PRO A 85 -16.47 2.11 11.76
N THR A 86 -17.73 2.55 11.74
CA THR A 86 -18.85 1.82 12.35
C THR A 86 -19.16 0.48 11.66
N TRP A 87 -18.59 0.22 10.48
CA TRP A 87 -18.69 -1.07 9.82
C TRP A 87 -17.77 -2.13 10.43
N PHE A 88 -16.87 -1.72 11.33
CA PHE A 88 -15.85 -2.59 11.94
C PHE A 88 -16.02 -2.77 13.45
N GLU A 89 -16.81 -1.91 14.11
CA GLU A 89 -16.98 -1.89 15.56
C GLU A 89 -18.47 -1.86 15.96
N PRO A 90 -18.84 -2.44 17.12
CA PRO A 90 -18.01 -3.26 18.02
C PRO A 90 -17.71 -4.66 17.47
N LYS A 91 -18.43 -5.08 16.42
CA LYS A 91 -18.19 -6.32 15.69
C LYS A 91 -18.10 -6.02 14.19
N PRO A 92 -17.05 -6.48 13.50
CA PRO A 92 -16.92 -6.27 12.07
C PRO A 92 -18.05 -6.90 11.27
N LEU A 93 -18.54 -6.17 10.27
CA LEU A 93 -19.43 -6.69 9.25
C LEU A 93 -18.75 -7.84 8.48
N SER A 94 -19.54 -8.83 8.08
CA SER A 94 -19.08 -9.88 7.17
C SER A 94 -18.77 -9.30 5.78
N ASN A 95 -18.00 -10.04 4.96
CA ASN A 95 -17.69 -9.63 3.59
C ASN A 95 -18.97 -9.34 2.75
N ILE A 96 -20.04 -10.10 2.97
CA ILE A 96 -21.33 -9.90 2.29
C ILE A 96 -21.96 -8.56 2.72
N GLN A 97 -21.98 -8.28 4.02
CA GLN A 97 -22.52 -7.02 4.55
C GLN A 97 -21.67 -5.81 4.14
N LEU A 98 -20.34 -5.93 4.12
CA LEU A 98 -19.45 -4.89 3.61
C LEU A 98 -19.73 -4.60 2.12
N ALA A 99 -19.87 -5.65 1.31
CA ALA A 99 -20.21 -5.48 -0.11
C ALA A 99 -21.56 -4.78 -0.31
N GLN A 100 -22.55 -5.08 0.52
CA GLN A 100 -23.85 -4.38 0.51
C GLN A 100 -23.70 -2.90 0.88
N LYS A 101 -22.92 -2.57 1.91
CA LYS A 101 -22.64 -1.18 2.31
C LYS A 101 -21.92 -0.39 1.22
N LEU A 102 -20.92 -0.99 0.59
CA LEU A 102 -20.18 -0.39 -0.53
C LEU A 102 -21.11 -0.07 -1.71
N LYS A 103 -21.95 -1.04 -2.13
CA LYS A 103 -22.96 -0.81 -3.19
C LYS A 103 -23.92 0.31 -2.84
N ALA A 104 -24.55 0.24 -1.67
CA ALA A 104 -25.50 1.26 -1.22
C ALA A 104 -24.86 2.65 -1.13
N GLN A 105 -23.60 2.73 -0.68
CA GLN A 105 -22.86 3.99 -0.65
C GLN A 105 -22.60 4.53 -2.05
N ALA A 106 -22.18 3.68 -2.98
CA ALA A 106 -21.95 4.08 -4.37
C ALA A 106 -23.26 4.53 -5.04
N ASP A 107 -24.37 3.83 -4.86
CA ASP A 107 -25.67 4.22 -5.41
C ASP A 107 -26.13 5.58 -4.88
N ALA A 108 -25.89 5.86 -3.59
CA ALA A 108 -26.21 7.13 -2.96
C ALA A 108 -25.25 8.27 -3.35
N LYS A 109 -23.97 7.96 -3.59
CA LYS A 109 -22.91 8.94 -3.87
C LYS A 109 -22.45 8.83 -5.33
N LYS A 110 -22.92 9.76 -6.18
CA LYS A 110 -22.56 9.85 -7.61
C LYS A 110 -21.12 10.38 -7.87
N ASN A 111 -20.14 9.94 -7.09
CA ASN A 111 -18.74 10.32 -7.24
C ASN A 111 -17.98 9.26 -8.07
N LYS A 112 -17.39 9.66 -9.21
CA LYS A 112 -16.69 8.75 -10.13
C LYS A 112 -15.56 7.95 -9.47
N LYS A 113 -14.70 8.60 -8.68
CA LYS A 113 -13.58 7.93 -7.99
C LYS A 113 -14.08 6.90 -6.98
N LEU A 114 -15.14 7.23 -6.24
CA LEU A 114 -15.78 6.29 -5.32
C LEU A 114 -16.37 5.08 -6.04
N GLN A 115 -16.99 5.27 -7.21
CA GLN A 115 -17.54 4.17 -8.02
C GLN A 115 -16.44 3.19 -8.45
N ILE A 116 -15.32 3.72 -8.96
CA ILE A 116 -14.16 2.92 -9.36
C ILE A 116 -13.61 2.14 -8.15
N ALA A 117 -13.38 2.81 -7.03
CA ALA A 117 -12.91 2.17 -5.80
C ALA A 117 -13.88 1.08 -5.32
N THR A 118 -15.18 1.37 -5.31
CA THR A 118 -16.25 0.45 -4.92
C THR A 118 -16.19 -0.82 -5.76
N ASN A 119 -16.16 -0.70 -7.09
CA ASN A 119 -16.09 -1.85 -7.99
C ASN A 119 -14.86 -2.72 -7.73
N ALA A 120 -13.70 -2.09 -7.51
CA ALA A 120 -12.49 -2.81 -7.17
C ALA A 120 -12.58 -3.54 -5.82
N TYR A 121 -13.16 -2.92 -4.79
CA TYR A 121 -13.38 -3.57 -3.49
C TYR A 121 -14.42 -4.69 -3.53
N LEU A 122 -15.46 -4.57 -4.36
CA LEU A 122 -16.42 -5.66 -4.56
C LEU A 122 -15.76 -6.89 -5.18
N GLU A 123 -14.90 -6.69 -6.19
CA GLU A 123 -14.10 -7.76 -6.77
C GLU A 123 -13.12 -8.35 -5.75
N PHE A 124 -12.44 -7.51 -4.97
CA PHE A 124 -11.53 -7.95 -3.91
C PHE A 124 -12.22 -8.85 -2.89
N LEU A 125 -13.41 -8.46 -2.42
CA LEU A 125 -14.21 -9.26 -1.49
C LEU A 125 -14.69 -10.57 -2.12
N ARG A 126 -15.09 -10.54 -3.40
CA ARG A 126 -15.49 -11.74 -4.17
C ARG A 126 -14.34 -12.73 -4.31
N LEU A 127 -13.11 -12.24 -4.50
CA LEU A 127 -11.89 -13.04 -4.58
C LEU A 127 -11.39 -13.55 -3.22
N GLY A 128 -12.10 -13.26 -2.12
CA GLY A 128 -11.74 -13.72 -0.77
C GLY A 128 -10.80 -12.79 0.00
N GLY A 129 -10.58 -11.58 -0.51
CA GLY A 129 -9.84 -10.52 0.15
C GLY A 129 -10.43 -10.15 1.51
N LYS A 130 -9.56 -9.68 2.41
CA LYS A 130 -9.94 -9.28 3.78
C LYS A 130 -9.70 -7.81 3.99
N ILE A 131 -10.71 -7.10 4.48
CA ILE A 131 -10.61 -5.68 4.85
C ILE A 131 -10.62 -5.61 6.37
N ARG A 132 -9.74 -4.78 6.93
CA ARG A 132 -9.64 -4.53 8.36
C ARG A 132 -9.56 -3.04 8.63
N PHE A 133 -10.05 -2.65 9.79
CA PHE A 133 -9.91 -1.30 10.33
C PHE A 133 -9.30 -1.43 11.72
N ARG A 134 -8.18 -0.73 11.94
CA ARG A 134 -7.45 -0.67 13.21
C ARG A 134 -6.43 0.43 13.08
N ASP A 135 -6.21 1.21 14.13
CA ASP A 135 -5.22 2.29 14.16
C ASP A 135 -3.84 1.91 13.61
N LEU A 136 -3.38 2.72 12.65
CA LEU A 136 -2.03 2.64 12.14
C LEU A 136 -1.06 3.05 13.26
N SER A 137 -0.25 2.09 13.68
CA SER A 137 0.64 2.28 14.81
C SER A 137 1.98 1.61 14.57
N ARG A 138 3.01 2.10 15.28
CA ARG A 138 4.32 1.46 15.37
C ARG A 138 4.21 -0.02 15.71
N SER A 139 3.28 -0.39 16.59
CA SER A 139 3.07 -1.77 17.01
C SER A 139 2.52 -2.65 15.88
N LEU A 140 1.60 -2.13 15.06
CA LEU A 140 1.04 -2.82 13.88
C LEU A 140 2.13 -3.08 12.83
N ILE A 141 2.89 -2.05 12.46
CA ILE A 141 3.99 -2.15 11.50
C ILE A 141 5.02 -3.20 11.97
N ARG A 142 5.48 -3.06 13.23
CA ARG A 142 6.46 -3.98 13.82
C ARG A 142 5.93 -5.40 13.93
N HIS A 143 4.65 -5.59 14.22
CA HIS A 143 4.03 -6.92 14.32
C HIS A 143 4.19 -7.71 13.02
N TYR A 144 3.87 -7.08 11.88
CA TYR A 144 3.95 -7.75 10.58
C TYR A 144 5.39 -7.94 10.08
N LEU A 145 6.25 -6.93 10.24
CA LEU A 145 7.65 -7.06 9.82
C LEU A 145 8.39 -8.16 10.60
N ARG A 146 8.11 -8.32 11.91
CA ARG A 146 8.67 -9.41 12.73
C ARG A 146 8.20 -10.80 12.29
N GLN A 147 7.08 -10.89 11.60
CA GLN A 147 6.56 -12.15 11.04
C GLN A 147 7.11 -12.43 9.63
N GLY A 148 8.05 -11.63 9.13
CA GLY A 148 8.60 -11.81 7.79
C GLY A 148 7.65 -11.36 6.69
N VAL A 149 6.79 -10.38 6.95
CA VAL A 149 5.76 -9.94 6.00
C VAL A 149 6.02 -8.50 5.60
N PRO A 150 6.47 -8.24 4.36
CA PRO A 150 6.62 -6.88 3.86
C PRO A 150 5.24 -6.22 3.73
N ILE A 151 5.23 -4.90 3.84
CA ILE A 151 3.99 -4.11 3.81
C ILE A 151 4.05 -3.23 2.58
N LEU A 152 3.13 -3.44 1.64
CA LEU A 152 2.92 -2.53 0.52
C LEU A 152 1.94 -1.44 1.00
N THR A 153 2.29 -0.17 0.81
CA THR A 153 1.46 0.93 1.31
C THR A 153 1.44 2.07 0.31
N GLY A 154 0.25 2.64 0.11
CA GLY A 154 0.09 3.95 -0.48
C GLY A 154 0.33 5.03 0.58
N LEU A 155 0.93 6.15 0.17
CA LEU A 155 1.24 7.28 1.04
C LEU A 155 1.29 8.60 0.25
N SER A 156 1.35 9.73 0.94
CA SER A 156 1.67 11.03 0.31
C SER A 156 3.17 11.20 0.14
N SER A 157 3.64 11.25 -1.11
CA SER A 157 5.04 11.56 -1.45
C SER A 157 5.37 13.01 -1.14
N THR A 158 4.46 13.95 -1.39
CA THR A 158 4.61 15.36 -1.01
C THR A 158 4.96 15.50 0.47
N PHE A 159 4.19 14.86 1.36
CA PHE A 159 4.51 14.90 2.78
C PHE A 159 5.76 14.10 3.10
N LEU A 160 5.93 12.89 2.55
CA LEU A 160 7.08 12.04 2.85
C LEU A 160 8.42 12.73 2.52
N TYR A 161 8.52 13.31 1.34
CA TYR A 161 9.72 13.95 0.79
C TYR A 161 9.92 15.39 1.24
N HIS A 162 8.92 16.05 1.82
CA HIS A 162 8.87 17.52 1.91
C HIS A 162 9.08 18.18 0.54
N SER A 163 8.45 17.62 -0.49
CA SER A 163 8.54 18.20 -1.83
C SER A 163 7.42 19.22 -2.08
N CYS A 164 7.63 20.04 -3.09
CA CYS A 164 6.58 20.90 -3.64
C CYS A 164 5.39 20.05 -4.13
N ARG A 165 4.22 20.68 -4.23
CA ARG A 165 3.05 20.09 -4.91
C ARG A 165 3.27 20.10 -6.41
N GLU A 166 2.53 19.26 -7.15
CA GLU A 166 2.72 19.10 -8.59
C GLU A 166 1.44 19.44 -9.39
N ILE A 167 1.60 19.97 -10.60
CA ILE A 167 0.51 20.30 -11.51
C ILE A 167 0.26 19.15 -12.47
N GLY A 168 -0.77 18.34 -12.20
CA GLY A 168 -1.28 17.32 -13.12
C GLY A 168 -0.20 16.37 -13.64
N ALA A 169 -0.41 15.84 -14.85
CA ALA A 169 0.49 14.83 -15.42
C ALA A 169 1.87 15.37 -15.87
N SER A 170 2.11 16.68 -15.83
CA SER A 170 3.42 17.24 -16.20
C SER A 170 4.45 17.14 -15.07
N SER A 171 4.03 16.80 -13.85
CA SER A 171 4.86 16.79 -12.64
C SER A 171 5.61 18.11 -12.41
N GLN A 172 5.06 19.23 -12.90
CA GLN A 172 5.64 20.54 -12.68
C GLN A 172 5.41 20.96 -11.23
N GLN A 173 6.48 21.29 -10.53
CA GLN A 173 6.42 21.77 -9.15
C GLN A 173 5.81 23.17 -9.07
N ASP A 174 4.79 23.33 -8.22
CA ASP A 174 4.14 24.61 -7.93
C ASP A 174 3.51 24.55 -6.53
N ASP A 175 3.94 25.43 -5.63
CA ASP A 175 3.55 25.40 -4.23
C ASP A 175 2.18 26.03 -3.97
N ILE A 176 1.55 26.65 -4.97
CA ILE A 176 0.24 27.29 -4.87
C ILE A 176 -0.83 26.51 -5.64
N LEU A 177 -0.64 26.33 -6.94
CA LEU A 177 -1.59 25.68 -7.87
C LEU A 177 -1.49 24.15 -7.84
N GLY A 178 -0.33 23.62 -7.48
CA GLY A 178 -0.09 22.18 -7.44
C GLY A 178 -1.01 21.45 -6.46
N GLN A 179 -1.17 20.15 -6.70
CA GLN A 179 -1.85 19.22 -5.80
C GLN A 179 -0.84 18.30 -5.11
N PRO A 180 -1.16 17.77 -3.91
CA PRO A 180 -0.35 16.75 -3.26
C PRO A 180 -0.33 15.46 -4.09
N GLU A 181 0.83 14.84 -4.16
CA GLU A 181 1.09 13.60 -4.89
C GLU A 181 1.06 12.37 -3.97
N GLY A 182 0.66 11.26 -4.58
CA GLY A 182 0.59 9.95 -3.98
C GLY A 182 1.76 9.08 -4.45
N HIS A 183 2.12 8.07 -3.65
CA HIS A 183 3.16 7.13 -4.02
C HIS A 183 3.00 5.78 -3.32
N PHE A 184 3.52 4.73 -3.94
CA PHE A 184 3.60 3.40 -3.37
C PHE A 184 5.02 3.05 -2.97
N VAL A 185 5.17 2.49 -1.77
CA VAL A 185 6.43 1.97 -1.26
C VAL A 185 6.23 0.62 -0.58
N VAL A 186 7.33 -0.08 -0.30
CA VAL A 186 7.34 -1.29 0.52
C VAL A 186 8.10 -1.05 1.82
N LEU A 187 7.41 -1.17 2.96
CA LEU A 187 8.06 -1.22 4.26
C LEU A 187 8.62 -2.63 4.46
N PHE A 188 9.93 -2.73 4.67
CA PHE A 188 10.62 -4.01 4.68
C PHE A 188 11.49 -4.23 5.93
N GLY A 189 11.48 -3.30 6.86
CA GLY A 189 12.22 -3.46 8.09
C GLY A 189 11.96 -2.39 9.11
N TYR A 190 12.47 -2.61 10.32
CA TYR A 190 12.26 -1.75 11.45
C TYR A 190 13.49 -1.75 12.36
N ASP A 191 13.98 -0.55 12.67
CA ASP A 191 15.02 -0.29 13.65
C ASP A 191 14.37 0.22 14.95
N ASN A 192 14.38 -0.64 15.98
CA ASN A 192 13.75 -0.32 17.25
C ASN A 192 14.49 0.73 18.06
N GLN A 193 15.81 0.84 17.92
CA GLN A 193 16.62 1.80 18.65
C GLN A 193 16.41 3.20 18.07
N LYS A 194 16.52 3.32 16.75
CA LYS A 194 16.37 4.61 16.05
C LYS A 194 14.92 5.03 15.85
N LYS A 195 13.97 4.15 16.17
CA LYS A 195 12.54 4.29 15.86
C LYS A 195 12.29 4.58 14.37
N GLN A 196 13.02 3.87 13.51
CA GLN A 196 12.95 4.05 12.06
C GLN A 196 12.34 2.84 11.36
N ILE A 197 11.67 3.09 10.25
CA ILE A 197 11.18 2.08 9.31
C ILE A 197 12.09 2.08 8.09
N LEU A 198 12.43 0.89 7.60
CA LEU A 198 13.14 0.74 6.33
C LEU A 198 12.13 0.71 5.19
N ILE A 199 12.32 1.59 4.21
CA ILE A 199 11.44 1.82 3.07
C ILE A 199 12.20 1.46 1.80
N ALA A 200 11.61 0.61 0.98
CA ALA A 200 12.03 0.34 -0.38
C ALA A 200 11.09 1.11 -1.32
N ASP A 201 11.67 1.94 -2.16
CA ASP A 201 10.99 3.02 -2.87
C ASP A 201 11.39 2.98 -4.34
N PRO A 202 10.47 2.69 -5.27
CA PRO A 202 10.83 2.51 -6.68
C PRO A 202 11.16 3.82 -7.39
N PHE A 203 10.98 4.99 -6.76
CA PHE A 203 11.20 6.27 -7.40
C PHE A 203 12.69 6.65 -7.40
N VAL A 204 13.34 6.61 -8.57
CA VAL A 204 14.79 6.89 -8.71
C VAL A 204 15.18 8.28 -8.23
N ARG A 205 14.28 9.25 -8.34
CA ARG A 205 14.53 10.65 -7.94
C ARG A 205 14.11 10.94 -6.49
N ASN A 206 13.85 9.90 -5.67
CA ASN A 206 13.58 10.10 -4.25
C ASN A 206 14.76 10.84 -3.58
N PRO A 207 14.52 11.79 -2.67
CA PRO A 207 15.59 12.63 -2.11
C PRO A 207 16.46 11.92 -1.06
N TYR A 208 16.19 10.65 -0.75
CA TYR A 208 16.76 9.96 0.40
C TYR A 208 17.77 8.86 0.03
N SER A 209 17.74 8.35 -1.19
CA SER A 209 18.60 7.25 -1.60
C SER A 209 18.81 7.16 -3.12
N TYR A 210 20.01 6.71 -3.50
CA TYR A 210 20.31 6.30 -4.88
C TYR A 210 20.06 4.80 -5.12
N ASP A 211 19.99 3.98 -4.06
CA ASP A 211 19.82 2.53 -4.10
C ASP A 211 18.37 2.09 -3.82
N LEU A 212 17.41 3.03 -3.92
CA LEU A 212 15.97 2.79 -3.74
C LEU A 212 15.58 2.34 -2.33
N LYS A 213 16.47 2.46 -1.34
CA LYS A 213 16.24 1.98 0.03
C LYS A 213 16.76 3.00 1.04
N TYR A 214 15.89 3.44 1.93
CA TYR A 214 16.26 4.36 3.00
C TYR A 214 15.53 4.03 4.31
N SER A 215 15.93 4.72 5.38
CA SER A 215 15.26 4.65 6.68
C SER A 215 14.54 5.95 6.97
N MET A 216 13.29 5.87 7.41
CA MET A 216 12.47 7.03 7.76
C MET A 216 11.97 6.93 9.20
N GLY A 217 11.79 8.06 9.88
CA GLY A 217 11.18 8.09 11.21
C GLY A 217 9.78 7.45 11.21
N VAL A 218 9.45 6.71 12.26
CA VAL A 218 8.16 6.01 12.36
C VAL A 218 6.97 6.96 12.24
N ASP A 219 7.02 8.11 12.91
CA ASP A 219 5.92 9.07 12.93
C ASP A 219 5.71 9.70 11.55
N ARG A 220 6.81 10.08 10.89
CA ARG A 220 6.80 10.56 9.51
C ARG A 220 6.17 9.54 8.56
N THR A 221 6.56 8.27 8.67
CA THR A 221 6.01 7.20 7.83
C THR A 221 4.51 7.00 8.07
N ILE A 222 4.07 6.98 9.33
CA ILE A 222 2.64 6.85 9.68
C ILE A 222 1.84 8.02 9.13
N CYS A 223 2.32 9.26 9.35
CA CYS A 223 1.66 10.46 8.83
C CYS A 223 1.61 10.45 7.30
N SER A 224 2.68 10.05 6.60
CA SER A 224 2.67 9.90 5.14
C SER A 224 1.59 8.93 4.67
N ILE A 225 1.43 7.77 5.33
CA ILE A 225 0.42 6.77 4.96
C ILE A 225 -1.00 7.30 5.20
N LEU A 226 -1.24 7.96 6.34
CA LEU A 226 -2.56 8.52 6.65
C LEU A 226 -2.92 9.68 5.71
N LEU A 227 -1.96 10.56 5.40
CA LEU A 227 -2.14 11.68 4.47
C LEU A 227 -2.27 11.24 3.01
N GLY A 228 -1.92 9.99 2.69
CA GLY A 228 -2.18 9.43 1.35
C GLY A 228 -3.68 9.37 1.00
N VAL A 229 -4.59 9.59 1.96
CA VAL A 229 -6.03 9.70 1.70
C VAL A 229 -6.36 10.81 0.71
N LEU A 230 -5.49 11.84 0.62
CA LEU A 230 -5.62 12.95 -0.33
C LEU A 230 -5.60 12.47 -1.79
N THR A 231 -4.93 11.35 -2.07
CA THR A 231 -4.83 10.72 -3.39
C THR A 231 -5.58 9.38 -3.43
N TYR A 232 -6.60 9.20 -2.59
CA TYR A 232 -7.40 7.97 -2.42
C TYR A 232 -6.65 6.76 -1.83
N ASP A 233 -5.35 6.91 -1.54
CA ASP A 233 -4.47 5.86 -1.09
C ASP A 233 -4.08 6.04 0.39
N ALA A 234 -4.89 5.52 1.30
CA ALA A 234 -4.55 5.45 2.73
C ALA A 234 -4.77 4.01 3.20
N ASN A 235 -3.81 3.16 2.91
CA ASN A 235 -3.95 1.73 3.08
C ASN A 235 -2.66 1.09 3.57
N PHE A 236 -2.79 -0.11 4.10
CA PHE A 236 -1.69 -0.95 4.52
C PHE A 236 -2.00 -2.37 4.04
N LEU A 237 -1.39 -2.72 2.90
CA LEU A 237 -1.64 -3.95 2.17
C LEU A 237 -0.62 -5.03 2.56
N LEU A 238 -1.17 -6.16 2.98
CA LEU A 238 -0.42 -7.37 3.30
C LEU A 238 -0.73 -8.43 2.25
N ILE A 239 0.30 -8.93 1.60
CA ILE A 239 0.23 -10.04 0.65
C ILE A 239 1.06 -11.18 1.22
N ARG A 240 0.51 -12.39 1.20
CA ARG A 240 1.15 -13.60 1.77
C ARG A 240 0.91 -14.80 0.86
N PRO A 241 1.89 -15.71 0.69
CA PRO A 241 1.64 -16.98 0.05
C PRO A 241 0.51 -17.71 0.76
N SER A 242 -0.49 -18.17 0.00
CA SER A 242 -1.57 -18.96 0.59
C SER A 242 -1.05 -20.31 1.09
N ARG A 243 -1.80 -21.00 1.96
CA ARG A 243 -1.44 -22.36 2.41
C ARG A 243 -1.24 -23.35 1.25
N LYS A 244 -1.85 -23.09 0.08
CA LYS A 244 -1.70 -23.91 -1.13
C LYS A 244 -0.35 -23.69 -1.82
N PHE A 245 0.22 -22.49 -1.73
CA PHE A 245 1.54 -22.16 -2.26
C PHE A 245 2.67 -22.94 -1.58
N LYS A 246 2.54 -23.23 -0.28
CA LYS A 246 3.56 -23.97 0.50
C LYS A 246 3.67 -25.46 0.16
N LYS A 247 2.80 -26.01 -0.69
CA LYS A 247 2.86 -27.44 -1.09
C LYS A 247 3.72 -27.70 -2.34
N HIS A 248 4.18 -26.66 -3.02
CA HIS A 248 4.95 -26.75 -4.26
C HIS A 248 6.30 -26.02 -4.20
N ALA A 249 6.73 -25.62 -3.00
CA ALA A 249 8.05 -25.03 -2.73
C ALA A 249 8.85 -25.96 -1.82
#